data_AF-A0A662MR49-F1
#
_entry.id   AF-A0A662MR49-F1
#
_cell.length_a   1.000
_cell.length_b   1.000
_cell.length_c   1.000
_cell.angle_alpha   90.00
_cell.angle_beta   90.00
_cell.angle_gamma   90.00
#
_symmetry.space_group_name_H-M   'P 1'
#
loop_
_entity.id
_entity.type
_entity.pdbx_description
1 polymer ?
#
loop_
_entity_poly.entity_id
_entity_poly.type
_entity_poly.pdbx_seq_one_letter_code
_entity_poly.pdbx_strand_id
1 'polypeptide(L)'
;MIGSVDVYTLVLLYIGVALILAKTLGSVFEHYRLPAVLGEIIAGVFLGASFLDLFYSGVGDVFSKPEFRYPVEYMAHFGIIL
;
A
#
# COMPACT_ATOMS: atom_id res chain seq x y z
N MET A 1 -21.57 -15.84 7.32
CA MET A 1 -20.24 -16.48 7.15
C MET A 1 -19.49 -15.68 6.10
N ILE A 2 -18.71 -14.69 6.51
CA ILE A 2 -17.74 -14.03 5.62
C ILE A 2 -16.61 -15.06 5.50
N GLY A 3 -16.44 -15.64 4.31
CA GLY A 3 -15.38 -16.61 4.05
C GLY A 3 -14.03 -16.02 4.48
N SER A 4 -13.20 -16.83 5.10
CA SER A 4 -11.82 -16.50 5.45
C SER A 4 -11.10 -16.04 4.18
N VAL A 5 -11.06 -14.72 3.96
CA VAL A 5 -10.31 -14.12 2.85
C VAL A 5 -8.88 -14.52 3.05
N ASP A 6 -8.36 -15.25 2.07
CA ASP A 6 -7.00 -15.77 2.12
C ASP A 6 -5.99 -14.62 2.09
N VAL A 7 -4.91 -14.75 2.86
CA VAL A 7 -3.90 -13.69 3.01
C VAL A 7 -3.27 -13.33 1.67
N TYR A 8 -3.08 -14.29 0.76
CA TYR A 8 -2.53 -14.01 -0.57
C TYR A 8 -3.47 -13.15 -1.41
N THR A 9 -4.78 -13.34 -1.27
CA THR A 9 -5.77 -12.49 -1.94
C THR A 9 -5.70 -11.06 -1.40
N LEU A 10 -5.52 -10.90 -0.08
CA LEU A 10 -5.40 -9.59 0.55
C LEU A 10 -4.10 -8.86 0.15
N VAL A 11 -2.98 -9.59 0.01
CA VAL A 11 -1.72 -9.06 -0.52
C VAL A 11 -1.88 -8.60 -1.97
N LEU A 12 -2.49 -9.41 -2.84
CA LEU A 12 -2.72 -9.04 -4.24
C LEU A 12 -3.62 -7.81 -4.36
N LEU A 13 -4.69 -7.76 -3.56
CA LEU A 13 -5.56 -6.59 -3.48
C LEU A 13 -4.77 -5.35 -3.06
N TYR A 14 -3.95 -5.47 -2.01
CA TYR A 14 -3.12 -4.37 -1.54
C TYR A 14 -2.17 -3.84 -2.60
N ILE A 15 -1.45 -4.73 -3.30
CA ILE A 15 -0.55 -4.36 -4.40
C ILE A 15 -1.33 -3.66 -5.52
N GLY A 16 -2.48 -4.21 -5.90
CA GLY A 16 -3.34 -3.59 -6.92
C GLY A 16 -3.75 -2.18 -6.56
N VAL A 17 -4.22 -1.97 -5.32
CA VAL A 17 -4.60 -0.65 -4.80
C VAL A 17 -3.39 0.27 -4.72
N ALA A 18 -2.24 -0.23 -4.24
CA ALA A 18 -1.00 0.54 -4.14
C ALA A 18 -0.52 1.04 -5.50
N LEU A 19 -0.53 0.18 -6.53
CA LEU A 19 -0.13 0.56 -7.89
C LEU A 19 -1.08 1.59 -8.50
N ILE A 20 -2.39 1.41 -8.33
CA ILE A 20 -3.40 2.37 -8.83
C ILE A 20 -3.21 3.72 -8.13
N LEU A 21 -3.08 3.72 -6.81
CA LEU A 21 -2.95 4.93 -6.02
C LEU A 21 -1.63 5.66 -6.32
N ALA A 22 -0.52 4.92 -6.36
CA ALA A 22 0.80 5.45 -6.69
C ALA A 22 0.82 6.08 -8.09
N LYS A 23 0.27 5.40 -9.11
CA LYS A 23 0.17 5.96 -10.47
C LYS A 23 -0.70 7.20 -10.52
N THR A 24 -1.83 7.20 -9.80
CA THR A 24 -2.75 8.34 -9.79
C THR A 24 -2.10 9.55 -9.11
N LEU A 25 -1.53 9.38 -7.92
CA LEU A 25 -0.88 10.47 -7.19
C LEU A 25 0.42 10.92 -7.87
N GLY A 26 1.21 10.00 -8.41
CA GLY A 26 2.39 10.33 -9.20
C GLY A 26 2.05 11.21 -10.40
N SER A 27 1.00 10.85 -11.15
CA SER A 27 0.53 11.65 -12.29
C SER A 27 0.01 13.04 -11.86
N VAL A 28 -0.68 13.12 -10.73
CA VAL A 28 -1.10 14.42 -10.14
C VAL A 28 0.13 15.27 -9.80
N PHE A 29 1.17 14.68 -9.22
CA PHE A 29 2.39 15.39 -8.87
C PHE A 29 3.16 15.86 -10.11
N GLU A 30 3.27 15.02 -11.13
CA GLU A 30 3.85 15.40 -12.43
C GLU A 30 3.09 16.57 -13.07
N HIS A 31 1.76 16.58 -12.98
CA HIS A 31 0.94 17.69 -13.49
C HIS A 31 1.31 19.02 -12.83
N TYR A 32 1.66 19.00 -11.53
CA TYR A 32 2.13 20.18 -10.80
C TYR A 32 3.64 20.43 -10.92
N ARG A 33 4.35 19.71 -11.80
CA ARG A 33 5.83 19.77 -11.96
C ARG A 33 6.60 19.37 -10.71
N LEU A 34 5.99 18.54 -9.85
CA LEU A 34 6.66 17.91 -8.72
C LEU A 34 7.20 16.53 -9.15
N PRO A 35 8.26 16.01 -8.49
CA PRO A 35 8.73 14.65 -8.73
C PRO A 35 7.62 13.62 -8.47
N ALA A 36 7.34 12.75 -9.44
CA ALA A 36 6.31 11.70 -9.34
C ALA A 36 6.48 10.82 -8.09
N VAL A 37 7.73 10.49 -7.76
CA VAL A 37 8.13 9.68 -6.60
C VAL A 37 7.56 10.23 -5.28
N LEU A 38 7.39 11.55 -5.13
CA LEU A 38 6.75 12.10 -3.94
C LEU A 38 5.27 11.68 -3.83
N GLY A 39 4.54 11.66 -4.95
CA GLY A 39 3.16 11.18 -5.01
C GLY A 39 3.06 9.69 -4.68
N GLU A 40 4.02 8.88 -5.13
CA GLU A 40 4.10 7.46 -4.83
C GLU A 40 4.40 7.20 -3.34
N ILE A 41 5.33 7.94 -2.74
CA ILE A 41 5.63 7.86 -1.30
C ILE A 41 4.38 8.24 -0.48
N ILE A 42 3.67 9.31 -0.86
CA ILE A 42 2.44 9.72 -0.18
C ILE A 42 1.34 8.66 -0.34
N ALA A 43 1.24 8.00 -1.50
CA ALA A 43 0.35 6.86 -1.69
C ALA A 43 0.65 5.75 -0.67
N GLY A 44 1.93 5.43 -0.47
CA GLY A 44 2.38 4.47 0.53
C GLY A 44 2.02 4.89 1.96
N VAL A 45 2.16 6.17 2.30
CA VAL A 45 1.76 6.72 3.62
C VAL A 45 0.25 6.56 3.84
N PHE A 46 -0.59 6.88 2.85
CA PHE A 46 -2.04 6.72 2.95
C PHE A 46 -2.48 5.26 3.08
N LEU A 47 -1.73 4.33 2.48
CA LEU A 47 -1.97 2.89 2.61
C LEU A 47 -1.25 2.27 3.81
N GLY A 48 -0.52 3.07 4.59
CA GLY A 48 0.17 2.62 5.78
C GLY A 48 -0.82 2.30 6.91
N ALA A 49 -0.50 1.27 7.70
CA ALA A 49 -1.32 0.85 8.83
C ALA A 49 -1.71 2.02 9.75
N SER A 50 -0.75 2.88 10.10
CA SER A 50 -0.97 4.03 10.99
C SER A 50 -1.98 5.05 10.44
N PHE A 51 -2.00 5.26 9.12
CA PHE A 51 -2.94 6.21 8.52
C PHE A 51 -4.33 5.60 8.38
N LEU A 52 -4.41 4.34 7.93
CA LEU A 52 -5.68 3.65 7.77
C LEU A 52 -6.41 3.42 9.10
N ASP A 53 -5.67 3.17 10.19
CA ASP A 53 -6.24 2.94 11.51
C ASP A 53 -6.89 4.22 12.11
N LEU A 54 -6.55 5.41 11.59
CA LEU A 54 -7.23 6.66 11.94
C LEU A 54 -8.68 6.69 11.43
N PHE A 55 -8.99 5.98 10.35
CA PHE A 55 -10.31 5.97 9.73
C PHE A 55 -11.10 4.69 10.04
N TYR A 56 -10.40 3.55 10.17
CA TYR A 56 -11.02 2.26 10.41
C TYR A 56 -10.24 1.48 11.47
N SER A 57 -10.78 1.43 12.68
CA SER A 57 -10.20 0.69 13.80
C SER A 57 -10.11 -0.81 13.50
N GLY A 58 -8.95 -1.40 13.77
CA GLY A 58 -8.69 -2.84 13.60
C GLY A 58 -8.14 -3.22 12.22
N VAL A 59 -8.06 -2.24 11.30
CA VAL A 59 -7.37 -2.43 10.02
C VAL A 59 -5.87 -2.51 10.24
N GLY A 60 -5.32 -1.68 11.14
CA GLY A 60 -3.89 -1.72 11.48
C GLY A 60 -3.40 -3.09 11.97
N ASP A 61 -4.24 -3.83 12.71
CA ASP A 61 -3.92 -5.17 13.20
C ASP A 61 -3.75 -6.18 12.06
N VAL A 62 -4.55 -6.07 10.99
CA VAL A 62 -4.45 -6.95 9.81
C VAL A 62 -3.15 -6.68 9.05
N PHE A 63 -2.82 -5.40 8.84
CA PHE A 63 -1.60 -4.98 8.15
C PHE A 63 -0.31 -5.25 8.95
N SER A 64 -0.42 -5.34 10.28
CA SER A 64 0.70 -5.63 11.17
C SER A 64 1.04 -7.13 11.24
N LYS A 65 0.17 -8.01 10.75
CA LYS A 65 0.41 -9.46 10.78
C LYS A 65 1.62 -9.83 9.90
N PRO A 66 2.52 -10.71 10.38
CA PRO A 66 3.70 -11.15 9.63
C PRO A 66 3.36 -11.74 8.25
N GLU A 67 2.25 -12.47 8.16
CA GLU A 67 1.78 -13.14 6.94
C GLU A 67 1.49 -12.16 5.81
N PHE A 68 1.03 -10.95 6.14
CA PHE A 68 0.80 -9.88 5.18
C PHE A 68 2.06 -9.02 5.00
N ARG A 69 2.75 -8.68 6.10
CA ARG A 69 3.87 -7.74 6.09
C ARG A 69 5.07 -8.25 5.30
N TYR A 70 5.48 -9.51 5.49
CA TYR A 70 6.70 -10.02 4.86
C TYR A 70 6.62 -10.06 3.32
N PRO A 71 5.55 -10.57 2.69
CA PRO A 71 5.44 -10.53 1.23
C PRO A 71 5.54 -9.11 0.65
N VAL A 72 4.85 -8.14 1.26
CA VAL A 72 4.87 -6.74 0.81
C VAL A 72 6.24 -6.12 1.03
N GLU A 73 6.88 -6.39 2.17
CA GLU A 73 8.23 -5.91 2.50
C GLU A 73 9.28 -6.46 1.52
N TYR A 74 9.21 -7.75 1.16
CA TYR A 74 10.10 -8.30 0.12
C TYR A 74 9.88 -7.63 -1.24
N MET A 75 8.62 -7.38 -1.64
CA MET A 75 8.33 -6.66 -2.88
C MET A 75 8.85 -5.22 -2.86
N ALA A 76 8.75 -4.53 -1.72
CA ALA A 76 9.30 -3.18 -1.57
C ALA A 76 10.83 -3.19 -1.74
N HIS A 77 11.54 -4.18 -1.19
CA HIS A 77 12.98 -4.33 -1.40
C HIS A 77 13.34 -4.50 -2.88
N PHE A 78 12.56 -5.27 -3.64
CA PHE A 78 12.77 -5.37 -5.09
C PHE A 78 12.60 -4.01 -5.78
N GLY A 79 11.60 -3.23 -5.40
CA GLY A 79 11.37 -1.90 -5.97
C GLY A 79 12.44 -0.85 -5.61
N ILE A 80 13.16 -1.01 -4.51
CA ILE A 80 14.27 -0.12 -4.12
C ILE A 80 15.57 -0.49 -4.87
N ILE A 81 15.75 -1.77 -5.21
CA ILE A 81 16.96 -2.28 -5.88
C ILE A 81 16.95 -1.99 -7.38
N LEU A 82 15.78 -2.08 -8.02
CA LEU A 82 15.56 -1.88 -9.45
C LEU A 82 15.38 -0.41 -9.80
#